data_AF-A0A4R9WDS2-F1
#
_entry.id   AF-A0A4R9WDS2-F1
#
_cell.length_a   1.000
_cell.length_b   1.000
_cell.length_c   1.000
_cell.angle_alpha   90.00
_cell.angle_beta   90.00
_cell.angle_gamma   90.00
#
_symmetry.space_group_name_H-M   'P 1'
#
loop_
_entity.id
_entity.type
_entity.pdbx_description
1 polymer ?
#
loop_
_entity_poly.entity_id
_entity_poly.type
_entity_poly.pdbx_seq_one_letter_code
_entity_poly.pdbx_strand_id
1 'polypeptide(L)'
;MLQQGCQSSRIVPKVLFAVRWSRCQIRQNLQAQQGIAHPDIITSYRYLAAWSAINGDLETARWAAQKLTAAQPSFTIERFRSLPVFHNTPEWANQVAEGLKLAGLPER
;
A
#
# COMPACT_ATOMS: atom_id res chain seq x y z
N MET A 1 -11.13 -10.48 20.40
CA MET A 1 -11.63 -11.65 19.64
C MET A 1 -10.43 -12.40 19.09
N LEU A 2 -10.33 -13.70 19.39
CA LEU A 2 -9.14 -14.54 19.34
C LEU A 2 -8.73 -14.99 17.93
N GLN A 3 -7.44 -14.87 17.60
CA GLN A 3 -6.80 -15.53 16.45
C GLN A 3 -6.75 -17.05 16.66
N GLN A 4 -7.73 -17.79 16.11
CA GLN A 4 -7.78 -19.26 16.16
C GLN A 4 -7.07 -19.92 14.95
N GLY A 5 -5.86 -19.46 14.58
CA GLY A 5 -5.29 -19.76 13.25
C GLY A 5 -4.51 -21.08 13.09
N CYS A 6 -3.84 -21.59 14.12
CA CYS A 6 -3.02 -22.81 13.99
C CYS A 6 -3.17 -23.70 15.25
N GLN A 7 -4.41 -24.07 15.64
CA GLN A 7 -4.58 -25.08 16.69
C GLN A 7 -4.40 -26.50 16.15
N SER A 8 -3.51 -27.21 16.84
CA SER A 8 -2.97 -28.53 16.55
C SER A 8 -4.01 -29.63 16.78
N SER A 9 -4.30 -30.45 15.77
CA SER A 9 -4.92 -31.76 16.00
C SER A 9 -3.82 -32.77 16.37
N ARG A 10 -3.98 -33.40 17.53
CA ARG A 10 -2.96 -34.05 18.37
C ARG A 10 -2.40 -35.39 17.83
N ILE A 11 -2.54 -35.66 16.53
CA ILE A 11 -2.24 -36.95 15.89
C ILE A 11 -1.48 -36.71 14.58
N VAL A 12 -0.36 -35.98 14.61
CA VAL A 12 0.53 -35.85 13.46
C VAL A 12 1.97 -36.22 13.84
N PRO A 13 2.70 -36.99 13.00
CA PRO A 13 4.11 -37.29 13.23
C PRO A 13 4.92 -36.00 13.40
N LYS A 14 5.92 -36.00 14.29
CA LYS A 14 6.75 -34.82 14.63
C LYS A 14 7.30 -34.09 13.38
N VAL A 15 7.69 -34.84 12.35
CA VAL A 15 8.21 -34.30 11.08
C VAL A 15 7.12 -33.57 10.29
N LEU A 16 5.91 -34.12 10.22
CA LEU A 16 4.78 -33.50 9.52
C LEU A 16 4.28 -32.24 10.25
N PHE A 17 4.38 -32.23 11.57
CA PHE A 17 4.11 -31.05 12.39
C PHE A 17 5.08 -29.91 12.06
N ALA A 18 6.39 -30.18 12.02
CA ALA A 18 7.40 -29.18 11.68
C ALA A 18 7.16 -28.54 10.30
N VAL A 19 6.88 -29.34 9.26
CA VAL A 19 6.62 -28.81 7.91
C VAL A 19 5.32 -28.01 7.85
N ARG A 20 4.26 -28.45 8.54
CA ARG A 20 2.97 -27.74 8.58
C ARG A 20 3.05 -26.44 9.38
N TRP A 21 3.83 -26.44 10.46
CA TRP A 21 4.07 -25.26 11.29
C TRP A 21 4.91 -24.22 10.53
N SER A 22 5.98 -24.63 9.86
CA SER A 22 6.78 -23.76 9.00
C SER A 22 5.93 -23.12 7.89
N ARG A 23 5.01 -23.87 7.27
CA ARG A 23 4.07 -23.31 6.29
C ARG A 23 3.05 -22.33 6.89
N CYS A 24 2.53 -22.59 8.10
CA CYS A 24 1.65 -21.65 8.83
C CYS A 24 2.41 -20.35 9.14
N GLN A 25 3.65 -20.48 9.62
CA GLN A 25 4.50 -19.36 10.02
C GLN A 25 4.99 -18.53 8.83
N ILE A 26 5.37 -19.17 7.72
CA ILE A 26 5.69 -18.47 6.48
C ILE A 26 4.46 -17.68 6.00
N ARG A 27 3.25 -18.26 6.04
CA ARG A 27 2.02 -17.57 5.64
C ARG A 27 1.68 -16.39 6.56
N GLN A 28 1.84 -16.54 7.88
CA GLN A 28 1.66 -15.44 8.84
C GLN A 28 2.70 -14.32 8.65
N ASN A 29 3.97 -14.66 8.41
CA ASN A 29 5.01 -13.68 8.14
C ASN A 29 4.78 -12.95 6.81
N LEU A 30 4.26 -13.63 5.79
CA LEU A 30 3.88 -13.00 4.51
C LEU A 30 2.73 -12.00 4.70
N GLN A 31 1.72 -12.36 5.50
CA GLN A 31 0.60 -11.46 5.85
C GLN A 31 1.08 -10.26 6.70
N ALA A 32 2.03 -10.48 7.61
CA ALA A 32 2.63 -9.41 8.39
C ALA A 32 3.45 -8.44 7.51
N GLN A 33 4.16 -8.94 6.49
CA GLN A 33 4.89 -8.11 5.53
C GLN A 33 3.95 -7.28 4.64
N GLN A 34 2.79 -7.81 4.25
CA GLN A 34 1.79 -7.04 3.50
C GLN A 34 1.19 -5.87 4.29
N GLY A 35 1.24 -5.93 5.63
CA GLY A 35 0.86 -4.82 6.52
C GLY A 35 1.97 -3.80 6.77
N ILE A 36 3.22 -4.12 6.44
CA ILE A 36 4.34 -3.17 6.45
C ILE A 36 4.28 -2.45 5.12
N ALA A 37 3.50 -1.38 5.07
CA ALA A 37 3.41 -0.51 3.92
C ALA A 37 4.82 0.06 3.66
N HIS A 38 5.54 -0.51 2.69
CA HIS A 38 6.91 -0.08 2.35
C HIS A 38 6.84 1.37 1.86
N PRO A 39 7.31 2.35 2.66
CA PRO A 39 7.04 3.77 2.41
C PRO A 39 7.66 4.24 1.08
N ASP A 40 8.76 3.62 0.67
CA ASP A 40 9.43 3.89 -0.62
C ASP A 40 8.59 3.45 -1.82
N ILE A 41 7.88 2.32 -1.70
CA ILE A 41 7.01 1.78 -2.75
C ILE A 41 5.73 2.61 -2.85
N ILE A 42 5.16 3.02 -1.71
CA ILE A 42 3.98 3.90 -1.68
C ILE A 42 4.30 5.25 -2.34
N THR A 43 5.46 5.81 -2.02
CA THR A 43 5.93 7.07 -2.60
C THR A 43 6.11 6.95 -4.11
N SER A 44 6.66 5.83 -4.59
CA SER A 44 6.78 5.52 -6.02
C SER A 44 5.41 5.49 -6.72
N TYR A 45 4.41 4.82 -6.14
CA TYR A 45 3.07 4.77 -6.75
C TYR A 45 2.36 6.13 -6.80
N ARG A 46 2.57 7.01 -5.81
CA ARG A 46 2.03 8.38 -5.83
C ARG A 46 2.56 9.16 -7.03
N TYR A 47 3.88 9.17 -7.21
CA TYR A 47 4.48 9.92 -8.31
C TYR A 47 4.16 9.30 -9.66
N LEU A 48 4.13 7.97 -9.75
CA LEU A 48 3.70 7.30 -10.98
C LEU A 48 2.27 7.70 -11.34
N ALA A 49 1.34 7.69 -10.39
CA ALA A 49 -0.04 8.12 -10.62
C ALA A 49 -0.11 9.58 -11.10
N ALA A 50 0.58 10.49 -10.41
CA ALA A 50 0.56 11.92 -10.73
C ALA A 50 1.19 12.22 -12.10
N TRP A 51 2.41 11.73 -12.35
CA TRP A 51 3.14 12.05 -13.57
C TRP A 51 2.55 11.35 -14.80
N SER A 52 2.07 10.11 -14.68
CA SER A 52 1.35 9.46 -15.78
C SER A 52 0.10 10.26 -16.15
N ALA A 53 -0.66 10.76 -15.15
CA ALA A 53 -1.84 11.57 -15.43
C ALA A 53 -1.51 12.92 -16.07
N ILE A 54 -0.46 13.61 -15.60
CA ILE A 54 0.02 14.87 -16.19
C ILE A 54 0.47 14.66 -17.64
N ASN A 55 1.11 13.53 -17.95
CA ASN A 55 1.54 13.17 -19.30
C ASN A 55 0.41 12.61 -20.18
N GLY A 56 -0.82 12.50 -19.67
CA GLY A 56 -1.99 12.00 -20.40
C GLY A 56 -2.15 10.48 -20.43
N ASP A 57 -1.26 9.72 -19.80
CA ASP A 57 -1.40 8.27 -19.61
C ASP A 57 -2.31 7.97 -18.41
N LEU A 58 -3.61 8.13 -18.63
CA LEU A 58 -4.63 7.91 -17.61
C LEU A 58 -4.79 6.43 -17.24
N GLU A 59 -4.39 5.48 -18.09
CA GLU A 59 -4.49 4.05 -17.81
C GLU A 59 -3.47 3.67 -16.74
N THR A 60 -2.20 4.01 -16.96
CA THR A 60 -1.13 3.79 -15.97
C THR A 60 -1.41 4.58 -14.70
N ALA A 61 -1.94 5.80 -14.82
CA ALA A 61 -2.27 6.62 -13.66
C ALA A 61 -3.32 5.97 -12.76
N ARG A 62 -4.41 5.45 -13.33
CA ARG A 62 -5.46 4.74 -12.58
C ARG A 62 -4.95 3.45 -11.98
N TRP A 63 -4.14 2.68 -12.71
CA TRP A 63 -3.52 1.48 -12.18
C TRP A 63 -2.65 1.78 -10.96
N ALA A 64 -1.82 2.83 -11.04
CA ALA A 64 -0.96 3.27 -9.93
C ALA A 64 -1.79 3.78 -8.73
N ALA A 65 -2.88 4.52 -8.98
CA ALA A 65 -3.82 4.95 -7.94
C ALA A 65 -4.49 3.77 -7.21
N GLN A 66 -4.83 2.70 -7.93
CA GLN A 66 -5.35 1.46 -7.33
C GLN A 66 -4.31 0.77 -6.46
N LYS A 67 -3.04 0.72 -6.90
CA LYS A 67 -1.94 0.17 -6.09
C LYS A 67 -1.69 1.01 -4.83
N LEU A 68 -1.73 2.33 -4.97
CA LEU A 68 -1.58 3.27 -3.86
C LEU A 68 -2.69 3.08 -2.81
N THR A 69 -3.95 3.03 -3.22
CA THR A 69 -5.09 2.85 -2.30
C THR A 69 -5.13 1.47 -1.66
N ALA A 70 -4.69 0.43 -2.37
CA ALA A 70 -4.52 -0.91 -1.78
C ALA A 70 -3.43 -0.95 -0.70
N ALA A 71 -2.33 -0.21 -0.90
CA ALA A 71 -1.24 -0.13 0.07
C ALA A 71 -1.49 0.87 1.22
N GLN A 72 -2.25 1.94 0.94
CA GLN A 72 -2.58 3.00 1.89
C GLN A 72 -4.03 3.48 1.65
N PRO A 73 -5.03 2.81 2.25
CA PRO A 73 -6.43 3.16 2.05
C PRO A 73 -6.84 4.49 2.71
N SER A 74 -6.04 5.01 3.65
CA SER A 74 -6.21 6.32 4.28
C SER A 74 -5.46 7.44 3.55
N PHE A 75 -5.04 7.20 2.30
CA PHE A 75 -4.39 8.21 1.48
C PHE A 75 -5.44 9.19 0.94
N THR A 76 -5.17 10.48 1.13
CA THR A 76 -6.01 11.56 0.63
C THR A 76 -5.12 12.70 0.12
N ILE A 77 -5.60 13.44 -0.87
CA ILE A 77 -4.82 14.54 -1.46
C ILE A 77 -4.62 15.67 -0.44
N GLU A 78 -5.61 15.94 0.41
CA GLU A 78 -5.48 16.89 1.52
C GLU A 78 -4.33 16.50 2.47
N ARG A 79 -4.31 15.23 2.91
CA ARG A 79 -3.26 14.71 3.79
C ARG A 79 -1.89 14.73 3.13
N PHE A 80 -1.83 14.54 1.81
CA PHE A 80 -0.59 14.68 1.06
C PHE A 80 -0.08 16.14 1.09
N ARG A 81 -0.95 17.12 0.82
CA ARG A 81 -0.59 18.55 0.82
C ARG A 81 -0.22 19.07 2.22
N SER A 82 -0.78 18.48 3.28
CA SER A 82 -0.47 18.85 4.66
C SER A 82 0.87 18.33 5.17
N LEU A 83 1.65 17.59 4.36
CA LEU A 83 2.94 17.07 4.81
C LEU A 83 3.96 18.20 4.99
N PRO A 84 4.71 18.24 6.11
CA PRO A 84 5.66 19.32 6.39
C PRO A 84 6.74 19.52 5.33
N VAL A 85 7.05 18.47 4.57
CA VAL A 85 8.03 18.49 3.47
C VAL A 85 7.63 19.44 2.33
N PHE A 86 6.36 19.79 2.21
CA PHE A 86 5.85 20.69 1.16
C PHE A 86 5.66 22.14 1.60
N HIS A 87 5.93 22.48 2.86
CA HIS A 87 5.78 23.86 3.33
C HIS A 87 6.65 24.87 2.55
N ASN A 88 7.82 24.44 2.08
CA ASN A 88 8.73 25.29 1.31
C ASN A 88 8.47 25.24 -0.21
N THR A 89 7.63 24.31 -0.68
CA THR A 89 7.36 24.06 -2.11
C THR A 89 5.87 23.76 -2.38
N PRO A 90 4.95 24.66 -2.00
CA PRO A 90 3.51 24.42 -2.13
C PRO A 90 3.06 24.25 -3.58
N GLU A 91 3.67 24.98 -4.52
CA GLU A 91 3.35 24.88 -5.96
C GLU A 91 3.64 23.49 -6.52
N TRP A 92 4.75 22.89 -6.12
CA TRP A 92 5.09 21.53 -6.52
C TRP A 92 4.06 20.52 -5.97
N ALA A 93 3.62 20.69 -4.72
CA ALA A 93 2.61 19.83 -4.12
C ALA A 93 1.25 19.99 -4.81
N ASN A 94 0.92 21.22 -5.25
CA ASN A 94 -0.27 21.50 -6.03
C ASN A 94 -0.24 20.80 -7.39
N GLN A 95 0.89 20.85 -8.10
CA GLN A 95 1.05 20.17 -9.38
C GLN A 95 0.87 18.65 -9.26
N VAL A 96 1.50 18.05 -8.25
CA VAL A 96 1.34 16.62 -7.97
C VAL A 96 -0.11 16.31 -7.60
N ALA A 97 -0.74 17.14 -6.76
CA ALA A 97 -2.14 16.99 -6.39
C ALA A 97 -3.09 17.01 -7.59
N GLU A 98 -2.88 17.89 -8.57
CA GLU A 98 -3.68 17.91 -9.80
C GLU A 98 -3.52 16.62 -10.61
N GLY A 99 -2.30 16.10 -10.73
CA GLY A 99 -2.06 14.78 -11.33
C GLY A 99 -2.80 13.65 -10.59
N LEU A 100 -2.79 13.67 -9.26
CA LEU A 100 -3.51 12.69 -8.44
C LEU A 100 -5.03 12.79 -8.61
N LYS A 101 -5.59 14.00 -8.76
CA LYS A 101 -7.02 14.21 -9.08
C LYS A 101 -7.37 13.59 -10.43
N LEU A 102 -6.55 13.84 -11.45
CA LEU A 102 -6.72 13.26 -12.79
C LEU A 102 -6.64 11.72 -12.77
N ALA A 103 -5.80 11.16 -11.89
CA ALA A 103 -5.70 9.72 -11.66
C ALA A 103 -6.91 9.11 -10.93
N GLY A 104 -7.82 9.93 -10.40
CA GLY A 104 -9.05 9.50 -9.72
C GLY A 104 -8.90 9.26 -8.22
N LEU A 105 -7.91 9.86 -7.57
CA LEU A 105 -7.72 9.74 -6.11
C LEU A 105 -8.66 10.69 -5.33
N PRO A 106 -9.07 10.30 -4.11
CA PRO A 106 -9.97 11.10 -3.29
C PRO A 106 -9.28 12.36 -2.75
N GLU A 107 -10.00 13.48 -2.78
CA GLU A 107 -9.47 14.77 -2.33
C GLU A 107 -9.48 14.94 -0.80
N ARG A 108 -10.44 14.29 -0.11
CA ARG A 108 -10.75 14.41 1.33
C ARG A 108 -9.93 13.44 2.15
#